data_AF-D8RV84-F1
#
_entry.id   AF-D8RV84-F1
#
_cell.length_a   1.000
_cell.length_b   1.000
_cell.length_c   1.000
_cell.angle_alpha   90.00
_cell.angle_beta   90.00
_cell.angle_gamma   90.00
#
_symmetry.space_group_name_H-M   'P 1'
#
loop_
_entity.id
_entity.type
_entity.pdbx_description
1 polymer ?
#
loop_
_entity_poly.entity_id
_entity_poly.type
_entity_poly.pdbx_seq_one_letter_code
_entity_poly.pdbx_strand_id
1 'polypeptide(L)'
;IRFYLHDQFNGSNPTTAIVLPPRNNETLFGQVAIFDDKLTTESSINSKPVGRAKGFLVIDSLSKSSSLQSMTVELEGRKGTIVLHGQNPFTESQREIAVVGGTGEFRNVQGYALTSTTGAEPGGFIAIYEVHL
;
A
#
# COMPACT_ATOMS: atom_id res chain seq x y z
N ILE A 1 -3.79 14.51 -0.56
CA ILE A 1 -2.47 14.13 0.00
C ILE A 1 -1.80 13.22 -1.01
N ARG A 2 -0.54 13.45 -1.37
CA ARG A 2 0.15 12.68 -2.44
C ARG A 2 1.50 12.17 -1.94
N PHE A 3 1.78 10.89 -2.15
CA PHE A 3 3.04 10.26 -1.79
C PHE A 3 3.36 9.05 -2.67
N TYR A 4 4.61 8.65 -2.69
CA TYR A 4 5.08 7.39 -3.27
C TYR A 4 5.32 6.39 -2.14
N LEU A 5 4.78 5.18 -2.29
CA LEU A 5 4.93 4.05 -1.39
C LEU A 5 5.97 3.09 -1.99
N HIS A 6 6.90 2.63 -1.14
CA HIS A 6 7.98 1.72 -1.48
C HIS A 6 7.76 0.36 -0.81
N ASP A 7 7.31 -0.62 -1.58
CA ASP A 7 7.01 -1.98 -1.11
C ASP A 7 8.17 -2.91 -1.49
N GLN A 8 8.94 -3.38 -0.49
CA GLN A 8 10.12 -4.22 -0.68
C GLN A 8 9.89 -5.60 -0.05
N PHE A 9 9.51 -6.58 -0.85
CA PHE A 9 9.25 -7.97 -0.42
C PHE A 9 10.46 -8.92 -0.60
N ASN A 10 11.57 -8.42 -1.16
CA ASN A 10 12.82 -9.17 -1.31
C ASN A 10 14.04 -8.23 -1.14
N GLY A 11 15.25 -8.78 -1.14
CA GLY A 11 16.49 -8.04 -0.99
C GLY A 11 17.04 -8.04 0.43
N SER A 12 18.00 -7.15 0.71
CA SER A 12 18.74 -7.15 1.99
C SER A 12 17.95 -6.55 3.15
N ASN A 13 16.97 -5.68 2.88
CA ASN A 13 16.16 -5.00 3.89
C ASN A 13 14.67 -4.97 3.47
N PRO A 14 13.97 -6.12 3.46
CA PRO A 14 12.57 -6.17 3.07
C PRO A 14 11.70 -5.41 4.09
N THR A 15 10.76 -4.62 3.60
CA THR A 15 9.68 -3.97 4.37
C THR A 15 8.41 -4.81 4.42
N THR A 16 8.34 -5.84 3.58
CA THR A 16 7.19 -6.73 3.41
C THR A 16 7.55 -8.18 3.69
N ALA A 17 6.73 -8.84 4.50
CA ALA A 17 6.89 -10.25 4.86
C ALA A 17 5.68 -11.06 4.40
N ILE A 18 5.94 -12.15 3.65
CA ILE A 18 4.92 -13.14 3.31
C ILE A 18 4.70 -14.02 4.54
N VAL A 19 3.52 -13.90 5.16
CA VAL A 19 3.13 -14.65 6.37
C VAL A 19 2.47 -15.98 5.98
N LEU A 20 1.74 -15.99 4.87
CA LEU A 20 1.16 -17.20 4.30
C LEU A 20 1.48 -17.25 2.80
N PRO A 21 2.15 -18.29 2.30
CA PRO A 21 2.44 -18.44 0.88
C PRO A 21 1.17 -18.74 0.08
N PRO A 22 1.19 -18.54 -1.25
CA PRO A 22 0.04 -18.81 -2.10
C PRO A 22 -0.35 -20.30 -2.11
N ARG A 23 -1.65 -20.56 -2.28
CA ARG A 23 -2.21 -21.89 -2.57
C ARG A 23 -2.28 -22.19 -4.06
N ASN A 24 -2.28 -21.15 -4.89
CA ASN A 24 -2.19 -21.23 -6.34
C ASN A 24 -1.10 -20.26 -6.81
N ASN A 25 -0.07 -20.77 -7.50
CA ASN A 25 1.06 -19.96 -7.94
C ASN A 25 0.76 -19.07 -9.16
N GLU A 26 -0.29 -19.36 -9.93
CA GLU A 26 -0.67 -18.58 -11.11
C GLU A 26 -1.33 -17.27 -10.71
N THR A 27 -2.27 -17.32 -9.75
CA THR A 27 -2.99 -16.12 -9.28
C THR A 27 -2.43 -15.53 -8.01
N LEU A 28 -1.54 -16.27 -7.33
CA LEU A 28 -1.09 -16.04 -5.95
C LEU A 28 -2.20 -16.17 -4.89
N PHE A 29 -3.35 -16.74 -5.24
CA PHE A 29 -4.49 -16.88 -4.34
C PHE A 29 -4.10 -17.50 -2.99
N GLY A 30 -4.57 -16.90 -1.90
CA GLY A 30 -4.32 -17.33 -0.53
C GLY A 30 -3.01 -16.79 0.07
N GLN A 31 -2.20 -16.05 -0.70
CA GLN A 31 -1.04 -15.37 -0.14
C GLN A 31 -1.47 -14.24 0.81
N VAL A 32 -0.85 -14.18 1.98
CA VAL A 32 -1.01 -13.10 2.96
C VAL A 32 0.36 -12.46 3.20
N ALA A 33 0.44 -11.15 3.08
CA ALA A 33 1.64 -10.39 3.40
C ALA A 33 1.31 -9.23 4.35
N ILE A 34 2.25 -8.94 5.25
CA ILE A 34 2.24 -7.74 6.10
C ILE A 34 3.36 -6.81 5.65
N PHE A 35 3.17 -5.50 5.80
CA PHE A 35 4.13 -4.51 5.34
C PHE A 35 4.23 -3.31 6.27
N ASP A 36 5.40 -2.69 6.29
CA ASP A 36 5.70 -1.41 6.91
C ASP A 36 6.58 -0.56 5.97
N ASP A 37 5.91 0.09 5.04
CA ASP A 37 6.51 0.71 3.87
C ASP A 37 6.81 2.19 4.06
N LYS A 38 7.90 2.64 3.46
CA LYS A 38 8.31 4.05 3.46
C LYS A 38 7.45 4.85 2.49
N LEU A 39 7.05 6.05 2.90
CA LEU A 39 6.41 7.03 2.04
C LEU A 39 7.35 8.20 1.72
N THR A 40 7.39 8.63 0.47
CA THR A 40 8.28 9.70 -0.01
C THR A 40 7.56 10.72 -0.91
N THR A 41 8.18 11.89 -1.12
CA THR A 41 7.63 12.95 -1.98
C THR A 41 7.74 12.66 -3.48
N GLU A 42 8.73 11.87 -3.90
CA GLU A 42 9.03 11.55 -5.29
C GLU A 42 9.29 10.04 -5.45
N SER A 43 9.31 9.54 -6.68
CA SER A 43 9.51 8.10 -6.94
C SER A 43 10.87 7.57 -6.49
N SER A 44 11.86 8.42 -6.24
CA SER A 44 13.14 8.01 -5.69
C SER A 44 13.01 7.68 -4.20
N ILE A 45 13.44 6.47 -3.81
CA ILE A 45 13.46 6.03 -2.40
C ILE A 45 14.34 6.92 -1.50
N ASN A 46 15.29 7.64 -2.09
CA ASN A 46 16.17 8.58 -1.39
C ASN A 46 15.59 10.00 -1.29
N SER A 47 14.42 10.25 -1.90
CA SER A 47 13.73 11.54 -1.75
C SER A 47 13.17 11.71 -0.33
N LYS A 48 12.66 12.92 -0.05
CA LYS A 48 12.24 13.31 1.28
C LYS A 48 11.17 12.34 1.81
N PRO A 49 11.39 11.71 2.99
CA PRO A 49 10.36 10.90 3.63
C PRO A 49 9.18 11.79 4.06
N VAL A 50 7.97 11.24 3.98
CA VAL A 50 6.74 11.94 4.38
C VAL A 50 5.85 11.10 5.28
N GLY A 51 6.23 9.86 5.59
CA GLY A 51 5.41 8.99 6.41
C GLY A 51 5.73 7.50 6.26
N ARG A 52 4.83 6.68 6.81
CA ARG A 52 4.83 5.22 6.68
C ARG A 52 3.43 4.69 6.40
N ALA A 53 3.36 3.62 5.62
CA ALA A 53 2.15 2.83 5.43
C ALA A 53 2.34 1.46 6.07
N LYS A 54 1.47 1.11 7.02
CA LYS A 54 1.53 -0.16 7.76
C LYS A 54 0.25 -0.93 7.54
N GLY A 55 0.35 -2.22 7.23
CA GLY A 55 -0.85 -2.98 6.94
C GLY A 55 -0.59 -4.40 6.49
N PHE A 56 -1.59 -4.91 5.78
CA PHE A 56 -1.52 -6.22 5.16
C PHE A 56 -2.29 -6.23 3.84
N LEU A 57 -1.98 -7.23 3.03
CA LEU A 57 -2.74 -7.59 1.85
C LEU A 57 -3.02 -9.09 1.84
N VAL A 58 -4.15 -9.46 1.26
CA VAL A 58 -4.54 -10.85 1.00
C VAL A 58 -4.86 -10.98 -0.47
N ILE A 59 -4.18 -11.88 -1.17
CA ILE A 59 -4.54 -12.23 -2.55
C ILE A 59 -5.79 -13.12 -2.49
N ASP A 60 -6.95 -12.53 -2.74
CA ASP A 60 -8.27 -13.13 -2.50
C ASP A 60 -9.02 -13.53 -3.79
N SER A 61 -8.42 -13.25 -4.95
CA SER A 61 -9.04 -13.52 -6.25
C SER A 61 -8.57 -14.85 -6.85
N LEU A 62 -9.55 -15.68 -7.25
CA LEU A 62 -9.31 -16.98 -7.89
C LEU A 62 -9.00 -16.89 -9.39
N SER A 63 -9.31 -15.76 -10.04
CA SER A 63 -9.25 -15.63 -11.51
C SER A 63 -8.25 -14.59 -12.01
N LYS A 64 -7.83 -13.64 -11.16
CA LYS A 64 -6.84 -12.60 -11.48
C LYS A 64 -5.98 -12.26 -10.27
N SER A 65 -4.76 -11.76 -10.48
CA SER A 65 -3.92 -11.23 -9.40
C SER A 65 -4.52 -9.92 -8.87
N SER A 66 -5.26 -10.01 -7.76
CA SER A 66 -5.88 -8.91 -7.03
C SER A 66 -5.71 -9.14 -5.54
N SER A 67 -5.61 -8.07 -4.77
CA SER A 67 -5.60 -8.17 -3.32
C SER A 67 -6.74 -7.42 -2.66
N LEU A 68 -7.22 -7.91 -1.53
CA LEU A 68 -7.83 -7.07 -0.50
C LEU A 68 -6.70 -6.47 0.35
N GLN A 69 -6.61 -5.14 0.37
CA GLN A 69 -5.60 -4.41 1.14
C GLN A 69 -6.24 -3.64 2.29
N SER A 70 -5.56 -3.63 3.44
CA SER A 70 -5.93 -2.83 4.60
C SER A 70 -4.68 -2.21 5.21
N MET A 71 -4.64 -0.88 5.31
CA MET A 71 -3.48 -0.17 5.87
C MET A 71 -3.83 1.12 6.60
N THR A 72 -2.93 1.52 7.49
CA THR A 72 -2.90 2.85 8.11
C THR A 72 -1.74 3.66 7.54
N VAL A 73 -2.00 4.92 7.19
CA VAL A 73 -1.02 5.89 6.72
C VAL A 73 -0.73 6.89 7.84
N GLU A 74 0.53 6.95 8.27
CA GLU A 74 1.07 7.92 9.21
C GLU A 74 1.89 8.96 8.43
N LEU A 75 1.61 10.25 8.58
CA LEU A 75 2.33 11.33 7.89
C LEU A 75 3.26 12.08 8.84
N GLU A 76 4.48 12.38 8.40
CA GLU A 76 5.44 13.15 9.17
C GLU A 76 4.89 14.54 9.53
N GLY A 77 5.10 14.96 10.77
CA GLY A 77 4.63 16.25 11.29
C GLY A 77 3.11 16.35 11.50
N ARG A 78 2.36 15.26 11.28
CA ARG A 78 0.91 15.18 11.53
C ARG A 78 0.63 14.22 12.67
N LYS A 79 -0.38 14.50 13.49
CA LYS A 79 -0.80 13.62 14.58
C LYS A 79 -2.04 12.83 14.20
N GLY A 80 -1.88 11.54 13.91
CA GLY A 80 -2.99 10.64 13.58
C GLY A 80 -2.70 9.72 12.41
N THR A 81 -3.72 9.00 11.96
CA THR A 81 -3.63 8.05 10.84
C THR A 81 -4.81 8.21 9.91
N ILE A 82 -4.59 7.89 8.63
CA ILE A 82 -5.66 7.68 7.64
C ILE A 82 -5.78 6.18 7.41
N VAL A 83 -6.99 5.64 7.40
CA VAL A 83 -7.24 4.20 7.18
C VAL A 83 -7.72 3.97 5.76
N LEU A 84 -6.98 3.15 5.01
CA LEU A 84 -7.32 2.72 3.66
C LEU A 84 -7.70 1.24 3.68
N HIS A 85 -8.85 0.90 3.08
CA HIS A 85 -9.32 -0.47 2.99
C HIS A 85 -10.08 -0.69 1.69
N GLY A 86 -9.73 -1.74 0.94
CA GLY A 86 -10.43 -2.07 -0.30
C GLY A 86 -9.67 -3.00 -1.23
N GLN A 87 -10.30 -3.29 -2.36
CA GLN A 87 -9.70 -4.09 -3.43
C GLN A 87 -8.61 -3.28 -4.13
N ASN A 88 -7.45 -3.89 -4.32
CA ASN A 88 -6.30 -3.36 -5.04
C ASN A 88 -5.87 -4.35 -6.13
N PRO A 89 -6.53 -4.30 -7.31
CA PRO A 89 -6.19 -5.16 -8.44
C PRO A 89 -4.93 -4.66 -9.14
N PHE A 90 -3.78 -5.29 -8.85
CA PHE A 90 -2.46 -4.83 -9.30
C PHE A 90 -2.29 -4.76 -10.83
N THR A 91 -3.13 -5.47 -11.58
CA THR A 91 -3.13 -5.51 -13.04
C THR A 91 -3.81 -4.29 -13.69
N GLU A 92 -4.52 -3.48 -12.91
CA GLU A 92 -5.23 -2.30 -13.39
C GLU A 92 -4.32 -1.05 -13.32
N SER A 93 -4.40 -0.19 -14.34
CA SER A 93 -3.53 0.99 -14.47
C SER A 93 -3.83 2.08 -13.45
N GLN A 94 -5.07 2.16 -12.98
CA GLN A 94 -5.52 3.04 -11.91
C GLN A 94 -6.49 2.27 -11.01
N ARG A 95 -6.30 2.39 -9.71
CA ARG A 95 -7.03 1.63 -8.69
C ARG A 95 -7.53 2.60 -7.65
N GLU A 96 -8.75 2.38 -7.16
CA GLU A 96 -9.36 3.21 -6.12
C GLU A 96 -9.51 2.40 -4.83
N ILE A 97 -8.99 2.93 -3.71
CA ILE A 97 -9.10 2.32 -2.39
C ILE A 97 -9.83 3.30 -1.47
N ALA A 98 -10.84 2.83 -0.75
CA ALA A 98 -11.62 3.69 0.12
C ALA A 98 -10.82 4.17 1.34
N VAL A 99 -10.96 5.45 1.67
CA VAL A 99 -10.62 5.97 3.00
C VAL A 99 -11.81 5.73 3.90
N VAL A 100 -11.68 4.78 4.82
CA VAL A 100 -12.77 4.33 5.68
C VAL A 100 -12.79 5.02 7.05
N GLY A 101 -11.77 5.83 7.35
CA GLY A 101 -11.67 6.55 8.61
C GLY A 101 -10.29 7.12 8.88
N GLY A 102 -10.11 7.62 10.09
CA GLY A 102 -8.83 8.09 10.59
C GLY A 102 -8.85 8.42 12.08
N THR A 103 -7.67 8.72 12.61
CA THR A 103 -7.44 9.07 14.02
C THR A 103 -6.78 10.44 14.14
N GLY A 104 -6.80 11.04 15.34
CA GLY A 104 -6.13 12.32 15.60
C GLY A 104 -6.70 13.46 14.75
N GLU A 105 -5.83 14.15 14.02
CA GLU A 105 -6.18 15.21 13.05
C GLU A 105 -7.07 14.70 11.91
N PHE A 106 -7.05 13.39 11.63
CA PHE A 106 -7.85 12.74 10.60
C PHE A 106 -9.10 12.07 11.17
N ARG A 107 -9.56 12.45 12.37
CA ARG A 107 -10.78 11.87 12.95
C ARG A 107 -11.98 12.18 12.05
N ASN A 108 -12.79 11.15 11.79
CA ASN A 108 -14.01 11.20 10.95
C ASN A 108 -13.79 11.49 9.46
N VAL A 109 -12.55 11.44 8.95
CA VAL A 109 -12.33 11.59 7.50
C VAL A 109 -12.90 10.39 6.73
N GLN A 110 -13.42 10.66 5.55
CA GLN A 110 -13.91 9.66 4.59
C GLN A 110 -13.52 10.13 3.19
N GLY A 111 -13.36 9.20 2.26
CA GLY A 111 -12.97 9.56 0.90
C GLY A 111 -12.37 8.37 0.17
N TYR A 112 -11.39 8.64 -0.69
CA TYR A 112 -10.78 7.62 -1.54
C TYR A 112 -9.32 7.96 -1.86
N ALA A 113 -8.56 6.94 -2.23
CA ALA A 113 -7.21 7.09 -2.76
C ALA A 113 -7.13 6.50 -4.15
N LEU A 114 -6.59 7.26 -5.10
CA LEU A 114 -6.23 6.76 -6.42
C LEU A 114 -4.77 6.28 -6.38
N THR A 115 -4.50 5.08 -6.90
CA THR A 115 -3.16 4.50 -6.91
C THR A 115 -2.82 3.76 -8.19
N SER A 116 -1.55 3.89 -8.59
CA SER A 116 -0.96 3.23 -9.75
C SER A 116 0.46 2.77 -9.41
N THR A 117 0.89 1.64 -9.97
CA THR A 117 2.30 1.20 -9.87
C THR A 117 3.12 1.99 -10.88
N THR A 118 4.12 2.74 -10.41
CA THR A 118 4.92 3.67 -11.25
C THR A 118 6.30 3.13 -11.63
N GLY A 119 6.74 2.04 -11.00
CA GLY A 119 8.03 1.45 -11.31
C GLY A 119 8.36 0.23 -10.45
N ALA A 120 9.50 -0.38 -10.76
CA ALA A 120 10.12 -1.42 -9.96
C ALA A 120 11.34 -0.85 -9.22
N GLU A 121 11.65 -1.42 -8.06
CA GLU A 121 12.88 -1.15 -7.32
C GLU A 121 13.54 -2.48 -6.94
N PRO A 122 14.82 -2.51 -6.55
CA PRO A 122 15.47 -3.74 -6.12
C PRO A 122 14.68 -4.43 -5.00
N GLY A 123 14.10 -5.59 -5.32
CA GLY A 123 13.32 -6.38 -4.39
C GLY A 123 11.88 -5.90 -4.16
N GLY A 124 11.34 -5.03 -5.01
CA GLY A 124 10.07 -4.37 -4.73
C GLY A 124 9.42 -3.61 -5.90
N PHE A 125 8.36 -2.87 -5.57
CA PHE A 125 7.67 -1.95 -6.47
C PHE A 125 7.43 -0.59 -5.83
N ILE A 126 7.25 0.42 -6.69
CA ILE A 126 6.90 1.77 -6.29
C ILE A 126 5.47 2.05 -6.74
N ALA A 127 4.61 2.47 -5.82
CA ALA A 127 3.23 2.87 -6.11
C ALA A 127 2.97 4.31 -5.70
N ILE A 128 2.31 5.09 -6.55
CA ILE A 128 1.84 6.42 -6.18
C ILE A 128 0.46 6.32 -5.54
N TYR A 129 0.20 7.15 -4.53
CA TYR A 129 -1.11 7.31 -3.92
C TYR A 129 -1.50 8.79 -3.88
N GLU A 130 -2.71 9.08 -4.35
CA GLU A 130 -3.37 10.39 -4.29
C GLU A 130 -4.64 10.24 -3.46
N VAL A 131 -4.55 10.64 -2.19
CA VAL A 131 -5.61 10.50 -1.18
C VAL A 131 -6.46 11.78 -1.13
N HIS A 132 -7.76 11.61 -1.27
CA HIS A 132 -8.81 12.63 -1.18
C HIS A 132 -9.63 12.37 0.10
N LEU A 133 -9.66 13.35 1.00
CA LEU A 133 -10.31 13.30 2.32
C LEU A 133 -11.45 14.32 2.41
#